data_AF-T1BFG1-F1
#
_entry.id   AF-T1BFG1-F1
#
_cell.length_a   1.000
_cell.length_b   1.000
_cell.length_c   1.000
_cell.angle_alpha   90.00
_cell.angle_beta   90.00
_cell.angle_gamma   90.00
#
_symmetry.space_group_name_H-M   'P 1'
#
loop_
_entity.id
_entity.type
_entity.pdbx_description
1 polymer ?
#
loop_
_entity_poly.entity_id
_entity_poly.type
_entity_poly.pdbx_seq_one_letter_code
_entity_poly.pdbx_strand_id
1 'polypeptide(L)' 'YCLNAGIAVDEWIEEIGGGMNFKRKKFLTLIDRIQHGEVERLIVAHKDRLVRFGFDLISHIAEESGCEI' A
#
# COMPACT_ATOMS: atom_id res chain seq x y z
N TYR A 1 -13.00 2.21 -9.92
CA TYR A 1 -12.21 3.46 -9.82
C TYR A 1 -11.13 3.51 -10.88
N CYS A 2 -10.10 2.64 -10.82
CA CYS A 2 -8.92 2.71 -11.71
C CYS A 2 -9.25 2.78 -13.21
N LEU A 3 -10.14 1.91 -13.70
CA LEU A 3 -10.60 1.93 -15.11
C LEU A 3 -11.21 3.27 -15.51
N ASN A 4 -12.07 3.85 -14.67
CA ASN A 4 -12.71 5.15 -14.96
C ASN A 4 -11.72 6.32 -14.85
N ALA A 5 -10.64 6.15 -14.09
CA ALA A 5 -9.58 7.13 -13.96
C ALA A 5 -8.47 6.98 -15.02
N GLY A 6 -8.58 6.01 -15.94
CA GLY A 6 -7.55 5.72 -16.93
C GLY A 6 -6.26 5.15 -16.33
N ILE A 7 -6.33 4.62 -15.10
CA ILE A 7 -5.18 4.04 -14.40
C ILE A 7 -5.10 2.56 -14.75
N ALA A 8 -4.01 2.16 -15.43
CA ALA A 8 -3.65 0.75 -15.59
C ALA A 8 -3.14 0.20 -14.25
N VAL A 9 -3.62 -0.98 -13.87
CA VAL A 9 -3.21 -1.66 -12.63
C VAL A 9 -2.33 -2.83 -12.99
N ASP A 10 -1.08 -2.81 -12.53
CA ASP A 10 -0.10 -3.88 -12.78
C ASP A 10 -0.36 -5.12 -11.90
N GLU A 11 -0.75 -4.91 -10.64
CA GLU A 11 -0.93 -5.99 -9.67
C GLU A 11 -2.08 -5.71 -8.69
N TRP A 12 -2.83 -6.76 -8.36
CA TRP A 12 -3.85 -6.76 -7.31
C TRP A 12 -3.37 -7.56 -6.10
N ILE A 13 -3.30 -6.91 -4.93
CA ILE A 13 -2.83 -7.54 -3.69
C ILE A 13 -4.00 -7.67 -2.72
N GLU A 14 -4.36 -8.92 -2.40
CA GLU A 14 -5.36 -9.25 -1.39
C GLU A 14 -4.77 -10.10 -0.26
N GLU A 15 -5.09 -9.77 0.98
CA GLU A 15 -4.60 -10.49 2.14
C GLU A 15 -5.63 -10.58 3.27
N ILE A 16 -5.74 -11.78 3.86
CA ILE A 16 -6.59 -12.02 5.02
C ILE A 16 -5.80 -11.69 6.29
N GLY A 17 -6.32 -10.75 7.07
CA GLY A 17 -5.76 -10.37 8.37
C GLY A 17 -6.29 -9.01 8.82
N GLY A 18 -6.24 -8.74 10.13
CA GLY A 18 -6.68 -7.45 10.66
C GLY A 18 -5.69 -6.33 10.35
N GLY A 19 -6.19 -5.11 10.13
CA GLY A 19 -5.34 -3.93 9.89
C GLY A 19 -4.43 -3.51 11.06
N MET A 20 -4.53 -4.18 12.22
CA MET A 20 -3.61 -4.01 13.35
C MET A 20 -2.42 -4.98 13.29
N ASN A 21 -2.45 -5.97 12.38
CA ASN A 21 -1.39 -6.94 12.21
C ASN A 21 -0.40 -6.49 11.13
N PHE A 22 0.70 -5.88 11.58
CA PHE A 22 1.82 -5.48 10.72
C PHE A 22 2.71 -6.66 10.27
N LYS A 23 2.51 -7.88 10.81
CA LYS A 23 3.26 -9.08 10.43
C LYS A 23 2.62 -9.87 9.29
N ARG A 24 1.59 -9.29 8.67
CA ARG A 24 0.95 -9.84 7.49
C ARG A 24 1.99 -9.95 6.36
N LYS A 25 2.05 -11.10 5.71
CA LYS A 25 3.13 -11.44 4.77
C LYS A 25 3.13 -10.54 3.55
N LYS A 26 1.97 -10.36 2.90
CA LYS A 26 1.87 -9.51 1.70
C LYS A 26 2.01 -8.04 2.07
N PHE A 27 1.51 -7.62 3.22
CA PHE A 27 1.76 -6.27 3.74
C PHE A 27 3.26 -6.00 3.92
N LEU A 28 4.01 -6.88 4.58
CA LEU A 28 5.47 -6.69 4.75
C LEU A 28 6.18 -6.64 3.40
N THR A 29 5.88 -7.57 2.49
CA THR A 29 6.43 -7.55 1.13
C THR A 29 6.10 -6.27 0.37
N LEU A 30 4.89 -5.73 0.54
CA LEU A 30 4.50 -4.46 -0.07
C LEU A 30 5.33 -3.30 0.48
N ILE A 31 5.51 -3.23 1.81
CA ILE A 31 6.33 -2.18 2.45
C ILE A 31 7.80 -2.29 2.02
N ASP A 32 8.33 -3.51 1.89
CA ASP A 32 9.68 -3.72 1.38
C ASP A 32 9.79 -3.21 -0.06
N ARG A 33 8.85 -3.55 -0.94
CA ARG A 33 8.87 -3.10 -2.35
C ARG A 33 8.74 -1.59 -2.50
N ILE A 34 7.92 -0.94 -1.66
CA ILE A 34 7.83 0.53 -1.60
C ILE A 34 9.20 1.12 -1.27
N GLN A 35 9.86 0.64 -0.21
CA GLN A 35 11.18 1.13 0.21
C GLN A 35 12.27 0.91 -0.84
N HIS A 36 12.16 -0.12 -1.67
CA HIS A 36 13.08 -0.36 -2.80
C HIS A 36 12.75 0.49 -4.04
N GLY A 37 11.71 1.33 -4.00
CA GLY A 37 11.28 2.15 -5.13
C GLY A 37 10.62 1.35 -6.26
N GLU A 38 10.17 0.12 -5.99
CA GLU A 38 9.54 -0.75 -6.99
C GLU A 38 8.05 -0.45 -7.19
N VAL A 39 7.47 0.41 -6.33
CA VAL A 39 6.06 0.78 -6.37
C VAL A 39 5.96 2.29 -6.50
N GLU A 40 5.47 2.75 -7.65
CA GLU A 40 5.22 4.18 -7.91
C GLU A 40 3.90 4.65 -7.29
N ARG A 41 2.86 3.81 -7.31
CA ARG A 41 1.53 4.16 -6.79
C ARG A 41 0.84 2.97 -6.14
N LEU A 42 0.38 3.15 -4.91
CA LEU A 42 -0.38 2.18 -4.13
C LEU A 42 -1.84 2.61 -3.99
N ILE A 43 -2.76 1.97 -4.69
CA ILE A 43 -4.19 2.31 -4.60
C ILE A 43 -4.87 1.46 -3.53
N VAL A 44 -5.42 2.11 -2.51
CA VAL A 44 -6.22 1.46 -1.44
C VAL A 44 -7.63 2.01 -1.37
N ALA A 45 -8.62 1.12 -1.19
CA ALA A 45 -10.03 1.54 -1.11
C ALA A 45 -10.31 2.40 0.13
N HIS A 46 -9.70 2.06 1.27
CA HIS A 46 -9.81 2.80 2.52
C HIS A 46 -8.53 2.62 3.35
N LYS A 47 -8.13 3.67 4.10
CA LYS A 47 -6.95 3.63 4.99
C LYS A 47 -6.97 2.42 5.94
N ASP A 48 -8.12 2.12 6.53
CA ASP A 48 -8.30 1.00 7.49
C ASP A 48 -8.06 -0.40 6.87
N ARG A 49 -8.14 -0.53 5.53
CA ARG A 49 -7.80 -1.78 4.82
C ARG A 49 -6.28 -1.98 4.74
N LEU A 50 -5.52 -0.89 4.69
CA LEU A 50 -4.07 -0.94 4.71
C LEU A 50 -3.58 -1.15 6.15
N VAL A 51 -3.90 -0.23 7.06
CA VAL A 51 -3.55 -0.29 8.47
C VAL A 51 -4.60 0.43 9.32
N ARG A 52 -4.90 -0.07 10.52
CA ARG A 52 -5.82 0.59 11.47
C ARG A 52 -5.19 1.80 12.17
N PHE A 53 -3.88 1.74 12.37
CA PHE A 53 -3.08 2.77 13.03
C PHE A 53 -1.76 2.95 12.28
N GLY A 54 -1.12 4.10 12.43
CA GLY A 54 0.18 4.36 11.79
C GLY A 54 0.09 4.57 10.28
N PHE A 55 -1.09 4.91 9.73
CA PHE A 55 -1.22 5.25 8.31
C PHE A 55 -0.27 6.39 7.93
N ASP A 56 -0.18 7.43 8.76
CA ASP A 56 0.68 8.58 8.48
C ASP A 56 2.17 8.20 8.42
N LEU A 57 2.60 7.21 9.22
CA LEU A 57 3.95 6.65 9.13
C LEU A 57 4.16 5.92 7.80
N ILE A 58 3.19 5.10 7.37
CA ILE A 58 3.27 4.39 6.09
C ILE A 58 3.25 5.37 4.90
N SER A 59 2.43 6.42 4.98
CA SER A 59 2.39 7.51 3.99
C SER A 59 3.74 8.21 3.88
N HIS A 60 4.36 8.53 5.02
CA HIS A 60 5.67 9.17 5.04
C HIS A 60 6.77 8.28 4.40
N ILE A 61 6.80 6.99 4.74
CA ILE A 61 7.76 6.03 4.14
C ILE A 61 7.55 5.93 2.63
N ALA A 62 6.30 5.90 2.17
CA ALA A 62 5.98 5.87 0.75
C ALA A 62 6.43 7.15 0.03
N GLU A 63 6.13 8.32 0.60
CA GLU A 63 6.56 9.62 0.05
C GLU A 63 8.09 9.73 -0.06
N GLU A 64 8.82 9.30 0.98
CA GLU A 64 10.30 9.26 0.96
C GLU A 64 10.84 8.35 -0.15
N SER A 65 10.10 7.30 -0.49
CA SER A 65 10.45 6.34 -1.54
C SER A 65 9.91 6.73 -2.92
N GLY A 66 9.24 7.89 -3.04
CA GLY A 66 8.62 8.35 -4.30
C GLY A 66 7.34 7.62 -4.68
N CYS A 67 6.67 6.97 -3.72
CA CYS A 67 5.41 6.24 -3.90
C CYS A 67 4.21 7.08 -3.44
N GLU A 68 3.17 7.17 -4.28
CA GLU A 68 1.89 7.82 -3.97
C GLU A 68 0.85 6.81 -3.47
N ILE A 69 0.22 7.06 -2.31
CA ILE A 69 -0.85 6.21 -1.72
C ILE A 69 -2.23 6.84 -1.89
#